data_AF-A0A2H9Q8Y6-F1
#
_entry.id   AF-A0A2H9Q8Y6-F1
#
_cell.length_a   1.000
_cell.length_b   1.000
_cell.length_c   1.000
_cell.angle_alpha   90.00
_cell.angle_beta   90.00
_cell.angle_gamma   90.00
#
_symmetry.space_group_name_H-M   'P 1'
#
loop_
_entity.id
_entity.type
_entity.pdbx_description
1 polymer ?
#
loop_
_entity_poly.entity_id
_entity_poly.type
_entity_poly.pdbx_seq_one_letter_code
_entity_poly.pdbx_strand_id
1 'polypeptide(L)'
;MITDLAVYQKTYDLYLYTHKFIKKFPKAERFLISQVLQSSLIEAIKLMVRANQQRDQSKRRQHQDGIEEWLTVYLTALRLAHDLNFLPKRKYAYASSLVAEILKILAGWKKV
;
A
#
# COMPACT_ATOMS: atom_id res chain seq x y z
N MET A 1 19.30 4.10 -6.58
CA MET A 1 18.94 3.29 -5.39
C MET A 1 17.44 3.05 -5.37
N ILE A 2 16.90 2.06 -4.64
CA ILE A 2 15.44 1.81 -4.59
C ILE A 2 14.65 3.05 -4.13
N THR A 3 15.27 3.89 -3.32
CA THR A 3 14.75 5.16 -2.83
C THR A 3 14.41 6.16 -3.94
N ASP A 4 14.95 5.99 -5.14
CA ASP A 4 14.70 6.87 -6.29
C ASP A 4 13.50 6.41 -7.12
N LEU A 5 12.98 5.21 -6.82
CA LEU A 5 11.84 4.65 -7.53
C LEU A 5 10.54 5.32 -7.03
N ALA A 6 9.85 6.03 -7.93
CA ALA A 6 8.66 6.80 -7.59
C ALA A 6 7.56 5.97 -6.89
N VAL A 7 7.34 4.71 -7.31
CA VAL A 7 6.35 3.84 -6.66
C VAL A 7 6.72 3.54 -5.21
N TYR A 8 8.02 3.39 -4.91
CA TYR A 8 8.51 3.17 -3.55
C TYR A 8 8.26 4.39 -2.66
N GLN A 9 8.65 5.59 -3.13
CA GLN A 9 8.47 6.84 -2.37
C GLN A 9 7.00 7.07 -2.02
N LYS A 10 6.10 6.91 -3.00
CA LYS A 10 4.66 7.11 -2.80
C LYS A 10 4.05 6.08 -1.83
N THR A 11 4.48 4.83 -1.89
CA THR A 11 4.04 3.81 -0.92
C THR A 11 4.59 4.06 0.47
N TYR A 12 5.82 4.56 0.60
CA TYR A 12 6.39 4.97 1.87
C TYR A 12 5.60 6.14 2.50
N ASP A 13 5.27 7.15 1.71
CA ASP A 13 4.43 8.27 2.16
C ASP A 13 3.03 7.80 2.59
N LEU A 14 2.44 6.86 1.85
CA LEU A 14 1.18 6.22 2.23
C LEU A 14 1.31 5.46 3.56
N TYR A 15 2.44 4.79 3.82
CA TYR A 15 2.70 4.14 5.11
C TYR A 15 2.73 5.16 6.25
N LEU A 16 3.46 6.26 6.09
CA LEU A 16 3.51 7.34 7.09
C LEU A 16 2.13 7.95 7.35
N TYR A 17 1.35 8.19 6.29
CA TYR A 17 -0.03 8.67 6.41
C TYR A 17 -0.93 7.65 7.15
N THR A 18 -0.82 6.37 6.80
CA THR A 18 -1.53 5.26 7.44
C THR A 18 -1.23 5.20 8.93
N HIS A 19 0.06 5.23 9.29
CA HIS A 19 0.51 5.20 10.67
C HIS A 19 -0.07 6.34 11.53
N LYS A 20 -0.33 7.51 10.93
CA LYS A 20 -0.95 8.64 11.63
C LYS A 20 -2.42 8.42 11.95
N PHE A 21 -3.21 7.87 11.03
CA PHE A 21 -4.67 7.75 11.25
C PHE A 21 -5.07 6.52 12.07
N ILE A 22 -4.36 5.40 11.98
CA ILE A 22 -4.67 4.18 12.76
C ILE A 22 -4.52 4.40 14.27
N LYS A 23 -3.70 5.37 14.71
CA LYS A 23 -3.57 5.76 16.13
C LYS A 23 -4.91 6.21 16.73
N LYS A 24 -5.83 6.68 15.89
CA LYS A 24 -7.17 7.16 16.28
C LYS A 24 -8.23 6.06 16.28
N PHE A 25 -7.91 4.83 15.88
CA PHE A 25 -8.88 3.73 15.87
C PHE A 25 -9.21 3.28 17.31
N PRO A 26 -10.44 2.79 17.57
CA PRO A 26 -10.85 2.29 18.89
C PRO A 26 -9.95 1.16 19.40
N LYS A 27 -9.51 1.22 20.66
CA LYS A 27 -8.52 0.26 21.21
C LYS A 27 -8.95 -1.20 21.11
N ALA A 28 -10.23 -1.51 21.34
CA ALA A 28 -10.75 -2.87 21.43
C ALA A 28 -10.72 -3.61 20.07
N GLU A 29 -10.89 -2.90 18.96
CA GLU A 29 -11.10 -3.52 17.64
C GLU A 29 -10.01 -3.13 16.61
N ARG A 30 -9.09 -2.23 16.96
CA ARG A 30 -8.08 -1.72 16.02
C ARG A 30 -6.98 -2.71 15.66
N PHE A 31 -6.70 -3.73 16.48
CA PHE A 31 -5.46 -4.51 16.37
C PHE A 31 -5.36 -5.18 15.00
N LEU A 32 -6.39 -5.94 14.62
CA LEU A 32 -6.42 -6.69 13.36
C LEU A 32 -6.33 -5.75 12.14
N ILE A 33 -7.18 -4.73 12.08
CA ILE A 33 -7.24 -3.82 10.91
C ILE A 33 -5.98 -2.98 10.80
N SER A 34 -5.47 -2.46 11.91
CA SER A 34 -4.22 -1.68 11.91
C SER A 34 -3.04 -2.53 11.48
N GLN A 35 -2.99 -3.80 11.92
CA GLN A 35 -1.97 -4.74 11.51
C GLN A 35 -2.04 -5.00 10.00
N VAL A 36 -3.21 -5.30 9.45
CA VAL A 36 -3.37 -5.56 8.01
C VAL A 36 -3.02 -4.33 7.16
N LEU A 37 -3.42 -3.13 7.58
CA LEU A 37 -3.07 -1.89 6.89
C LEU A 37 -1.56 -1.64 6.87
N GLN A 38 -0.87 -1.91 7.97
CA GLN A 38 0.58 -1.71 8.03
C GLN A 38 1.35 -2.81 7.30
N SER A 39 0.98 -4.07 7.51
CA SER A 39 1.68 -5.22 6.92
C SER A 39 1.57 -5.21 5.40
N SER A 40 0.38 -4.94 4.85
CA SER A 40 0.17 -4.87 3.40
C SER A 40 1.10 -3.87 2.70
N LEU A 41 1.28 -2.67 3.26
CA LEU A 41 2.21 -1.68 2.72
C LEU A 41 3.68 -2.11 2.85
N ILE A 42 4.04 -2.77 3.95
CA ILE A 42 5.40 -3.31 4.14
C ILE A 42 5.68 -4.45 3.16
N GLU A 43 4.72 -5.35 2.91
CA GLU A 43 4.87 -6.42 1.92
C GLU A 43 4.95 -5.87 0.49
N ALA A 44 4.14 -4.87 0.15
CA ALA A 44 4.27 -4.15 -1.11
C ALA A 44 5.67 -3.55 -1.29
N ILE A 45 6.22 -2.90 -0.25
CA ILE A 45 7.59 -2.37 -0.26
C ILE A 45 8.64 -3.47 -0.43
N LYS A 46 8.51 -4.61 0.26
CA LYS A 46 9.43 -5.75 0.10
C LYS A 46 9.42 -6.26 -1.35
N LEU A 47 8.25 -6.34 -1.98
CA LEU A 47 8.14 -6.73 -3.38
C LEU A 47 8.71 -5.70 -4.34
N MET A 48 8.59 -4.39 -4.06
CA MET A 48 9.28 -3.35 -4.83
C MET A 48 10.79 -3.53 -4.80
N VAL A 49 11.35 -3.81 -3.62
CA VAL A 49 12.79 -4.08 -3.45
C VAL A 49 13.19 -5.31 -4.27
N ARG A 50 12.42 -6.41 -4.17
CA ARG A 50 12.69 -7.64 -4.93
C ARG A 50 12.63 -7.39 -6.44
N ALA A 51 11.55 -6.77 -6.92
CA ALA A 51 11.36 -6.43 -8.33
C ALA A 51 12.50 -5.56 -8.89
N ASN A 52 12.96 -4.55 -8.13
CA ASN A 52 14.04 -3.67 -8.57
C ASN A 52 15.40 -4.37 -8.67
N GLN A 53 15.60 -5.49 -7.96
CA GLN A 53 16.82 -6.30 -8.02
C GLN A 53 16.73 -7.43 -9.06
N GLN A 54 15.54 -7.70 -9.63
CA GLN A 54 15.38 -8.77 -10.61
C GLN A 54 15.88 -8.35 -11.99
N ARG A 55 16.75 -9.19 -12.57
CA ARG A 55 17.20 -9.07 -13.97
C ARG A 55 16.25 -9.80 -14.93
N ASP A 56 15.65 -10.89 -14.47
CA ASP A 56 14.66 -11.64 -15.24
C ASP A 56 13.33 -10.88 -15.29
N GLN A 57 12.85 -10.58 -16.49
CA GLN A 57 11.65 -9.77 -16.68
C GLN A 57 10.38 -10.48 -16.18
N SER A 58 10.30 -11.80 -16.30
CA SER A 58 9.14 -12.58 -15.86
C SER A 58 9.03 -12.56 -14.33
N LYS A 59 10.13 -12.83 -13.62
CA LYS A 59 10.21 -12.74 -12.15
C LYS A 59 9.97 -11.32 -11.65
N ARG A 60 10.50 -10.29 -12.36
CA ARG A 60 10.22 -8.89 -12.05
C ARG A 60 8.72 -8.62 -12.12
N ARG A 61 8.06 -9.05 -13.21
CA ARG A 61 6.61 -8.87 -13.40
C ARG A 61 5.81 -9.58 -12.32
N GLN A 62 6.17 -10.81 -11.96
CA GLN A 62 5.53 -11.54 -10.87
C GLN A 62 5.58 -10.76 -9.54
N HIS A 63 6.72 -10.16 -9.19
CA HIS A 63 6.80 -9.31 -8.01
C HIS A 63 5.96 -8.05 -8.14
N GLN A 64 5.92 -7.43 -9.34
CA GLN A 64 5.08 -6.25 -9.59
C GLN A 64 3.58 -6.56 -9.49
N ASP A 65 3.15 -7.75 -9.90
CA ASP A 65 1.77 -8.20 -9.73
C ASP A 65 1.44 -8.42 -8.25
N GLY A 66 2.37 -8.99 -7.48
CA GLY A 66 2.22 -9.10 -6.03
C GLY A 66 2.13 -7.73 -5.32
N ILE A 67 2.78 -6.67 -5.82
CA ILE A 67 2.63 -5.32 -5.26
C ILE A 67 1.16 -4.88 -5.36
N GLU A 68 0.54 -5.08 -6.52
CA GLU A 68 -0.85 -4.74 -6.77
C GLU A 68 -1.82 -5.55 -5.90
N GLU A 69 -1.53 -6.83 -5.70
CA GLU A 69 -2.26 -7.69 -4.76
C GLU A 69 -2.24 -7.10 -3.33
N TRP A 70 -1.06 -6.76 -2.81
CA TRP A 70 -0.95 -6.20 -1.45
C TRP A 70 -1.60 -4.81 -1.32
N LEU A 71 -1.56 -3.98 -2.36
CA LEU A 71 -2.29 -2.71 -2.38
C LEU A 71 -3.81 -2.93 -2.40
N THR A 72 -4.29 -4.01 -3.01
CA THR A 72 -5.70 -4.42 -2.97
C THR A 72 -6.12 -4.91 -1.57
N VAL A 73 -5.24 -5.66 -0.90
CA VAL A 73 -5.43 -6.03 0.51
C VAL A 73 -5.52 -4.78 1.40
N TYR A 74 -4.64 -3.80 1.18
CA TYR A 74 -4.69 -2.51 1.88
C TYR A 74 -6.03 -1.80 1.65
N LEU A 75 -6.51 -1.70 0.41
CA LEU A 75 -7.82 -1.07 0.09
C LEU A 75 -8.99 -1.79 0.77
N THR A 76 -8.94 -3.12 0.83
CA THR A 76 -9.94 -3.93 1.53
C THR A 76 -9.96 -3.59 3.02
N ALA A 77 -8.79 -3.57 3.67
CA ALA A 77 -8.70 -3.20 5.09
C ALA A 77 -9.11 -1.74 5.35
N LEU A 78 -8.80 -0.83 4.41
CA LEU A 78 -9.18 0.58 4.49
C LEU A 78 -10.70 0.75 4.39
N ARG A 79 -11.36 -0.04 3.54
CA ARG A 79 -12.82 -0.09 3.44
C ARG A 79 -13.45 -0.65 4.70
N LEU A 80 -12.92 -1.75 5.25
CA LEU A 80 -13.39 -2.30 6.52
C LEU A 80 -13.28 -1.26 7.65
N ALA A 81 -12.17 -0.53 7.73
CA ALA A 81 -12.00 0.54 8.71
C ALA A 81 -13.05 1.66 8.55
N HIS A 82 -13.44 1.97 7.32
CA HIS A 82 -14.49 2.95 7.03
C HIS A 82 -15.87 2.43 7.42
N ASP A 83 -16.20 1.21 7.01
CA ASP A 83 -17.53 0.60 7.22
C ASP A 83 -17.80 0.31 8.71
N LEU A 84 -16.74 0.09 9.50
CA LEU A 84 -16.79 0.01 10.97
C LEU A 84 -16.74 1.37 11.67
N ASN A 85 -16.79 2.48 10.93
CA ASN A 85 -16.72 3.85 11.45
C ASN A 85 -15.40 4.22 12.18
N PHE A 86 -14.31 3.48 11.95
CA PHE A 86 -12.99 3.82 12.51
C PHE A 86 -12.27 4.90 11.70
N LEU A 87 -12.61 5.01 10.41
CA LEU A 87 -11.98 5.91 9.47
C LEU A 87 -13.03 6.83 8.81
N PRO A 88 -12.97 8.16 9.05
CA PRO A 88 -13.88 9.10 8.41
C PRO A 88 -13.79 9.06 6.89
N LYS A 89 -14.93 9.22 6.19
CA LYS A 89 -15.05 9.23 4.72
C LYS A 89 -13.98 10.06 4.00
N ARG A 90 -13.65 11.26 4.52
CA ARG A 90 -12.59 12.12 3.94
C ARG A 90 -11.21 11.45 3.94
N LYS A 91 -10.85 10.76 5.02
CA LYS A 91 -9.55 10.09 5.13
C LYS A 91 -9.51 8.81 4.30
N TYR A 92 -10.64 8.07 4.27
CA TYR A 92 -10.83 6.93 3.40
C TYR A 92 -10.62 7.34 1.93
N ALA A 93 -11.35 8.35 1.44
CA ALA A 93 -11.24 8.83 0.07
C ALA A 93 -9.82 9.27 -0.29
N TYR A 94 -9.15 10.00 0.61
CA TYR A 94 -7.77 10.45 0.38
C TYR A 94 -6.76 9.29 0.34
N ALA A 95 -6.84 8.33 1.27
CA ALA A 95 -5.97 7.15 1.23
C ALA A 95 -6.22 6.31 -0.05
N SER A 96 -7.49 6.13 -0.43
CA SER A 96 -7.84 5.43 -1.67
C SER A 96 -7.28 6.15 -2.91
N SER A 97 -7.31 7.49 -2.96
CA SER A 97 -6.71 8.22 -4.08
C SER A 97 -5.19 8.08 -4.15
N LEU A 98 -4.50 8.02 -3.00
CA LEU A 98 -3.06 7.77 -2.97
C LEU A 98 -2.73 6.37 -3.52
N VAL A 99 -3.52 5.35 -3.18
CA VAL A 99 -3.35 4.00 -3.75
C VAL A 99 -3.58 4.00 -5.26
N ALA A 100 -4.60 4.71 -5.75
CA ALA A 100 -4.85 4.82 -7.19
C ALA A 100 -3.67 5.48 -7.94
N GLU A 101 -3.05 6.51 -7.35
CA GLU A 101 -1.84 7.12 -7.88
C GLU A 101 -0.67 6.13 -7.92
N ILE A 102 -0.45 5.39 -6.82
CA ILE A 102 0.60 4.34 -6.74
C ILE A 102 0.39 3.27 -7.81
N LEU A 103 -0.84 2.78 -8.01
CA LEU A 103 -1.16 1.79 -9.03
C LEU A 103 -0.91 2.31 -10.45
N LYS A 104 -1.19 3.59 -10.71
CA LYS A 104 -0.85 4.23 -12.00
C LYS A 104 0.65 4.26 -12.25
N ILE A 105 1.45 4.61 -11.23
CA ILE A 105 2.92 4.61 -11.32
C ILE A 105 3.44 3.18 -11.52
N LEU A 106 2.89 2.21 -10.78
CA LEU A 106 3.23 0.79 -10.93
C LEU A 106 2.93 0.28 -12.34
N ALA A 107 1.78 0.63 -12.91
CA ALA A 107 1.42 0.27 -14.28
C ALA A 107 2.39 0.86 -15.32
N GLY A 108 2.88 2.08 -15.09
CA GLY A 108 3.96 2.67 -15.89
C GLY A 108 5.27 1.90 -15.75
N TRP A 109 5.64 1.53 -14.52
CA TRP A 109 6.85 0.76 -14.25
C TRP A 109 6.80 -0.67 -14.82
N LYS A 110 5.62 -1.30 -14.91
CA LYS A 110 5.43 -2.61 -15.57
C LYS A 110 5.68 -2.58 -17.09
N LYS A 111 5.74 -1.40 -17.73
CA LYS A 111 5.99 -1.26 -19.17
C LYS A 111 7.46 -1.08 -19.53
N VAL A 112 8.27 -0.66 -18.55
CA VAL A 112 9.74 -0.68 -18.58
C VAL A 112 10.19 -2.10 -18.26
#